data_AF-A0A372R7L2-F1
#
_entry.id   AF-A0A372R7L2-F1
#
_cell.length_a   1.000
_cell.length_b   1.000
_cell.length_c   1.000
_cell.angle_alpha   90.00
_cell.angle_beta   90.00
_cell.angle_gamma   90.00
#
_symmetry.space_group_name_H-M   'P 1'
#
loop_
_entity.id
_entity.type
_entity.pdbx_description
1 polymer ?
#
loop_
_entity_poly.entity_id
_entity_poly.type
_entity_poly.pdbx_seq_one_letter_code
_entity_poly.pdbx_strand_id
1 'polypeptide(L)'
;MILQPHEDQPYYHLISGEHGTGKTTLIKIASKEKRISFTGQLMQKFKTNDSEPKISKWEIAMRVLNHASTVYREKHNKSMVIVYDNIDCLVHTNPKILDILQDDAKRNADDRKYIAVFVSSEGSVPPKNAVAWSRADTPVIEIGDLSERESMEYLNKCRIDETEAKKLYELVGGRIIDLVTVANKSLKGKSFEDIKKNILMKVEDKMSAAKLLKNYQHYEVGKIVIDALLKSKELRRTTYEEFFDKPEVANEILEANVFSYHPEKNVVTFQSRAVEVYVQEYSINEGSLLE
;
A
#
# COMPACT_ATOMS: atom_id res chain seq x y z
N MET A 1 -9.56 -10.33 16.67
CA MET A 1 -8.41 -9.60 16.09
C MET A 1 -7.63 -10.61 15.28
N ILE A 2 -7.36 -10.40 13.99
CA ILE A 2 -6.76 -11.40 13.05
C ILE A 2 -5.50 -12.09 13.60
N LEU A 3 -4.76 -11.38 14.45
CA LEU A 3 -3.50 -11.81 15.06
C LEU A 3 -3.69 -12.46 16.45
N GLN A 4 -4.93 -12.81 16.81
CA GLN A 4 -5.30 -13.59 18.00
C GLN A 4 -6.21 -14.74 17.55
N PRO A 5 -5.62 -15.91 17.24
CA PRO A 5 -6.35 -17.04 16.68
C PRO A 5 -7.48 -17.55 17.57
N HIS A 6 -8.68 -17.75 17.02
CA HIS A 6 -9.76 -18.55 17.61
C HIS A 6 -10.20 -19.65 16.63
N GLU A 7 -10.80 -20.74 17.11
CA GLU A 7 -11.02 -21.98 16.32
C GLU A 7 -11.80 -21.81 14.99
N ASP A 8 -12.62 -20.77 14.89
CA ASP A 8 -13.50 -20.52 13.74
C ASP A 8 -13.03 -19.41 12.80
N GLN A 9 -11.82 -18.87 13.01
CA GLN A 9 -11.35 -17.78 12.17
C GLN A 9 -10.76 -18.28 10.83
N PRO A 10 -10.79 -17.45 9.77
CA PRO A 10 -10.11 -17.75 8.53
C PRO A 10 -8.60 -17.92 8.74
N TYR A 11 -7.99 -18.78 7.92
CA TYR A 11 -6.55 -19.07 7.99
C TYR A 11 -5.76 -18.41 6.85
N TYR A 12 -6.43 -17.59 6.03
CA TYR A 12 -5.83 -16.84 4.95
C TYR A 12 -6.50 -15.46 4.87
N HIS A 13 -5.73 -14.39 5.09
CA HIS A 13 -6.20 -13.00 5.02
C HIS A 13 -5.39 -12.18 4.03
N LEU A 14 -6.04 -11.19 3.44
CA LEU A 14 -5.42 -10.14 2.64
C LEU A 14 -5.63 -8.78 3.32
N ILE A 15 -4.53 -8.07 3.54
CA ILE A 15 -4.50 -6.67 3.98
C ILE A 15 -4.03 -5.84 2.79
N SER A 16 -4.86 -4.90 2.38
CA SER A 16 -4.54 -3.91 1.35
C SER A 16 -4.59 -2.51 1.95
N GLY A 17 -4.20 -1.53 1.15
CA GLY A 17 -4.17 -0.13 1.52
C GLY A 17 -2.96 0.52 0.91
N GLU A 18 -3.00 1.82 0.74
CA GLU A 18 -1.98 2.49 -0.04
C GLU A 18 -0.66 2.63 0.73
N HIS A 19 0.40 2.97 0.01
CA HIS A 19 1.69 3.21 0.64
C HIS A 19 1.59 4.22 1.79
N GLY A 20 2.19 3.89 2.93
CA GLY A 20 2.28 4.82 4.06
C GLY A 20 1.08 4.88 5.01
N THR A 21 0.07 4.01 4.88
CA THR A 21 -1.07 3.91 5.84
C THR A 21 -0.77 3.19 7.14
N GLY A 22 0.43 2.65 7.30
CA GLY A 22 0.84 2.00 8.54
C GLY A 22 0.46 0.51 8.64
N LYS A 23 0.08 -0.17 7.54
CA LYS A 23 -0.16 -1.62 7.48
C LYS A 23 0.89 -2.44 8.24
N THR A 24 2.17 -2.28 7.88
CA THR A 24 3.28 -2.99 8.52
C THR A 24 3.41 -2.65 10.00
N THR A 25 3.11 -1.41 10.41
CA THR A 25 3.13 -0.98 11.81
C THR A 25 2.01 -1.63 12.61
N LEU A 26 0.78 -1.64 12.08
CA LEU A 26 -0.37 -2.29 12.70
C LEU A 26 -0.12 -3.78 12.88
N ILE A 27 0.41 -4.45 11.86
CA ILE A 27 0.78 -5.86 11.94
C ILE A 27 1.85 -6.08 13.02
N LYS A 28 2.86 -5.22 13.12
CA LYS A 28 3.90 -5.32 14.15
C LYS A 28 3.31 -5.20 15.57
N ILE A 29 2.42 -4.23 15.79
CA ILE A 29 1.80 -3.99 17.10
C ILE A 29 0.89 -5.15 17.49
N ALA A 30 0.07 -5.61 16.54
CA ALA A 30 -0.93 -6.63 16.81
C ALA A 30 -0.34 -8.05 16.90
N SER A 31 0.86 -8.30 16.35
CA SER A 31 1.42 -9.66 16.32
C SER A 31 1.93 -10.17 17.67
N LYS A 32 2.34 -9.32 18.64
CA LYS A 32 2.88 -9.63 20.01
C LYS A 32 3.90 -10.79 20.18
N GLU A 33 4.15 -11.63 19.18
CA GLU A 33 4.96 -12.84 19.16
C GLU A 33 5.92 -12.84 17.97
N LYS A 34 6.91 -13.74 18.05
CA LYS A 34 8.14 -13.79 17.26
C LYS A 34 7.88 -13.77 15.74
N ARG A 35 8.21 -12.65 15.08
CA ARG A 35 8.06 -12.49 13.63
C ARG A 35 9.30 -13.01 12.88
N ILE A 36 9.07 -13.73 11.79
CA ILE A 36 10.03 -13.87 10.68
C ILE A 36 9.44 -13.08 9.51
N SER A 37 10.04 -11.93 9.17
CA SER A 37 9.66 -11.20 7.95
C SER A 37 10.20 -11.96 6.75
N PHE A 38 9.33 -12.70 6.07
CA PHE A 38 9.76 -13.79 5.18
C PHE A 38 10.23 -13.27 3.82
N THR A 39 9.55 -12.29 3.22
CA THR A 39 9.83 -11.85 1.84
C THR A 39 11.17 -11.13 1.71
N GLY A 40 11.42 -10.07 2.47
CA GLY A 40 12.69 -9.32 2.40
C GLY A 40 13.93 -10.13 2.81
N GLN A 41 13.83 -10.93 3.88
CA GLN A 41 14.98 -11.69 4.39
C GLN A 41 15.29 -12.94 3.54
N LEU A 42 14.29 -13.66 3.03
CA LEU A 42 14.56 -14.79 2.14
C LEU A 42 14.91 -14.36 0.72
N MET A 43 14.36 -13.27 0.19
CA MET A 43 14.83 -12.72 -1.08
C MET A 43 16.30 -12.34 -0.99
N GLN A 44 16.76 -11.70 0.10
CA GLN A 44 18.18 -11.38 0.28
C GLN A 44 19.06 -12.64 0.44
N LYS A 45 18.57 -13.68 1.14
CA LYS A 45 19.29 -14.96 1.30
C LYS A 45 19.28 -15.84 0.05
N PHE A 46 18.28 -15.69 -0.81
CA PHE A 46 18.12 -16.46 -2.05
C PHE A 46 18.50 -15.67 -3.31
N LYS A 47 18.94 -14.41 -3.18
CA LYS A 47 19.76 -13.72 -4.18
C LYS A 47 21.08 -14.48 -4.34
N THR A 48 21.06 -15.50 -5.19
CA THR A 48 22.26 -16.06 -5.80
C THR A 48 22.69 -15.14 -6.95
N ASN A 49 23.99 -15.12 -7.28
CA ASN A 49 24.53 -14.42 -8.46
C ASN A 49 24.01 -14.94 -9.81
N ASP A 50 23.02 -15.86 -9.79
CA ASP A 50 22.31 -16.35 -10.95
C ASP A 50 21.04 -15.52 -11.15
N SER A 51 20.72 -15.21 -12.40
CA SER A 51 19.63 -14.33 -12.83
C SER A 51 18.20 -14.81 -12.47
N GLU A 52 18.03 -15.96 -11.82
CA GLU A 52 16.73 -16.48 -11.39
C GLU A 52 16.76 -17.09 -9.97
N PRO A 53 15.78 -16.77 -9.10
CA PRO A 53 15.57 -17.48 -7.85
C PRO A 53 15.27 -18.96 -8.11
N LYS A 54 16.04 -19.87 -7.51
CA LYS A 54 15.77 -21.31 -7.60
C LYS A 54 14.45 -21.64 -6.90
N ILE A 55 13.38 -21.84 -7.68
CA ILE A 55 12.02 -22.27 -7.26
C ILE A 55 12.08 -23.36 -6.19
N SER A 56 12.96 -24.35 -6.35
CA SER A 56 13.16 -25.45 -5.40
C SER A 56 13.55 -25.01 -3.99
N LYS A 57 14.25 -23.87 -3.82
CA LYS A 57 14.59 -23.33 -2.50
C LYS A 57 13.35 -22.78 -1.78
N TRP A 58 12.41 -22.20 -2.51
CA TRP A 58 11.14 -21.72 -1.95
C TRP A 58 10.24 -22.87 -1.52
N GLU A 59 10.15 -23.93 -2.32
CA GLU A 59 9.41 -25.14 -1.94
C GLU A 59 9.99 -25.78 -0.66
N ILE A 60 11.31 -25.85 -0.55
CA ILE A 60 11.99 -26.33 0.67
C ILE A 60 11.68 -25.40 1.85
N ALA A 61 11.77 -24.09 1.67
CA ALA A 61 11.46 -23.12 2.71
C ALA A 61 10.01 -23.27 3.22
N MET A 62 9.05 -23.49 2.32
CA MET A 62 7.65 -23.71 2.68
C MET A 62 7.43 -25.02 3.45
N ARG A 63 8.13 -26.10 3.08
CA ARG A 63 8.07 -27.36 3.86
C ARG A 63 8.60 -27.18 5.28
N VAL A 64 9.72 -26.46 5.44
CA VAL A 64 10.31 -26.18 6.74
C VAL A 64 9.38 -25.30 7.59
N LEU A 65 8.76 -24.28 6.99
CA LEU A 65 7.77 -23.44 7.66
C LEU A 65 6.55 -24.25 8.12
N ASN A 66 6.01 -25.10 7.25
CA ASN A 66 4.89 -25.97 7.58
C ASN A 66 5.21 -26.89 8.78
N HIS A 67 6.40 -27.50 8.78
CA HIS A 67 6.84 -28.30 9.92
C HIS A 67 6.96 -27.46 11.20
N ALA A 68 7.60 -26.28 11.12
CA ALA A 68 7.75 -25.37 12.25
C ALA A 68 6.39 -24.89 12.81
N SER A 69 5.41 -24.65 11.94
CA SER A 69 4.06 -24.25 12.35
C SER A 69 3.34 -25.33 13.17
N THR A 70 3.54 -26.60 12.80
CA THR A 70 2.97 -27.74 13.51
C THR A 70 3.57 -27.84 14.91
N VAL A 71 4.90 -27.78 15.01
CA VAL A 71 5.62 -27.79 16.30
C VAL A 71 5.23 -26.58 17.16
N TYR A 72 5.08 -25.40 16.55
CA TYR A 72 4.65 -24.19 17.26
C TYR A 72 3.25 -24.36 17.86
N ARG A 73 2.31 -24.90 17.08
CA ARG A 73 0.93 -25.15 17.51
C ARG A 73 0.87 -26.16 18.66
N GLU A 74 1.61 -27.25 18.58
CA GLU A 74 1.72 -28.25 19.65
C GLU A 74 2.25 -27.63 20.95
N LYS A 75 3.25 -26.74 20.85
CA LYS A 75 3.89 -26.12 22.02
C LYS A 75 3.07 -25.00 22.67
N HIS A 76 2.39 -24.18 21.86
CA HIS A 76 1.75 -22.95 22.32
C HIS A 76 0.22 -23.02 22.32
N ASN A 77 -0.36 -24.13 21.85
CA ASN A 77 -1.80 -24.31 21.62
C ASN A 77 -2.42 -23.16 20.82
N LYS A 78 -1.65 -22.60 19.88
CA LYS A 78 -2.01 -21.46 19.03
C LYS A 78 -1.43 -21.63 17.65
N SER A 79 -2.21 -21.26 16.62
CA SER A 79 -1.74 -21.25 15.24
C SER A 79 -0.63 -20.21 15.05
N MET A 80 0.46 -20.60 14.38
CA MET A 80 1.50 -19.65 13.98
C MET A 80 0.92 -18.66 12.95
N VAL A 81 1.33 -17.40 12.99
CA VAL A 81 0.96 -16.41 11.95
C VAL A 81 2.17 -16.13 11.06
N ILE A 82 1.99 -16.24 9.74
CA ILE A 82 3.00 -15.91 8.73
C ILE A 82 2.54 -14.69 7.93
N VAL A 83 3.37 -13.65 7.93
CA VAL A 83 3.09 -12.39 7.22
C VAL A 83 3.98 -12.30 5.98
N TYR A 84 3.34 -12.30 4.82
CA TYR A 84 3.95 -12.01 3.52
C TYR A 84 3.78 -10.52 3.24
N ASP A 85 4.80 -9.74 3.57
CA ASP A 85 4.80 -8.28 3.42
C ASP A 85 5.24 -7.89 2.00
N ASN A 86 4.64 -6.84 1.44
CA ASN A 86 5.01 -6.25 0.14
C ASN A 86 4.94 -7.22 -1.04
N ILE A 87 3.82 -7.95 -1.16
CA ILE A 87 3.60 -9.00 -2.18
C ILE A 87 3.45 -8.44 -3.60
N ASP A 88 3.01 -7.19 -3.74
CA ASP A 88 2.89 -6.46 -5.01
C ASP A 88 4.22 -6.46 -5.78
N CYS A 89 5.34 -6.26 -5.10
CA CYS A 89 6.66 -6.37 -5.72
C CYS A 89 6.96 -7.73 -6.36
N LEU A 90 6.35 -8.83 -5.89
CA LEU A 90 6.53 -10.16 -6.49
C LEU A 90 5.77 -10.31 -7.81
N VAL A 91 4.65 -9.60 -7.99
CA VAL A 91 3.87 -9.64 -9.24
C VAL A 91 4.75 -9.28 -10.44
N HIS A 92 5.58 -8.24 -10.29
CA HIS A 92 6.44 -7.74 -11.36
C HIS A 92 7.82 -8.41 -11.38
N THR A 93 8.37 -8.72 -10.21
CA THR A 93 9.75 -9.23 -10.13
C THR A 93 9.84 -10.74 -10.31
N ASN A 94 8.88 -11.50 -9.77
CA ASN A 94 8.89 -12.96 -9.87
C ASN A 94 7.49 -13.57 -9.60
N PRO A 95 6.58 -13.56 -10.60
CA PRO A 95 5.20 -14.03 -10.41
C PRO A 95 5.13 -15.52 -10.03
N LYS A 96 6.09 -16.35 -10.44
CA LYS A 96 6.14 -17.77 -10.07
C LYS A 96 6.32 -17.98 -8.57
N ILE A 97 7.05 -17.10 -7.88
CA ILE A 97 7.17 -17.17 -6.41
C ILE A 97 5.82 -16.83 -5.77
N LEU A 98 5.12 -15.82 -6.29
CA LEU A 98 3.81 -15.45 -5.78
C LEU A 98 2.83 -16.64 -5.90
N ASP A 99 2.82 -17.33 -7.03
CA ASP A 99 2.01 -18.54 -7.23
C ASP A 99 2.31 -19.61 -6.17
N ILE A 100 3.59 -19.89 -5.87
CA ILE A 100 3.98 -20.87 -4.83
C ILE A 100 3.46 -20.45 -3.45
N LEU A 101 3.59 -19.18 -3.10
CA LEU A 101 3.14 -18.66 -1.81
C LEU A 101 1.61 -18.75 -1.68
N GLN A 102 0.89 -18.42 -2.76
CA GLN A 102 -0.57 -18.49 -2.82
C GLN A 102 -1.08 -19.94 -2.75
N ASP A 103 -0.45 -20.85 -3.50
CA ASP A 103 -0.81 -22.28 -3.49
C ASP A 103 -0.57 -22.90 -2.11
N ASP A 104 0.54 -22.57 -1.43
CA ASP A 104 0.78 -23.06 -0.07
C ASP A 104 -0.23 -22.46 0.91
N ALA A 105 -0.50 -21.15 0.85
CA ALA A 105 -1.48 -20.50 1.71
C ALA A 105 -2.90 -21.09 1.55
N LYS A 106 -3.29 -21.40 0.29
CA LYS A 106 -4.56 -22.05 -0.02
C LYS A 106 -4.65 -23.46 0.58
N ARG A 107 -3.63 -24.30 0.39
CA ARG A 107 -3.59 -25.65 0.99
C ARG A 107 -3.59 -25.59 2.51
N ASN A 108 -2.84 -24.63 3.07
CA ASN A 108 -2.79 -24.41 4.50
C ASN A 108 -4.13 -23.92 5.07
N ALA A 109 -4.92 -23.14 4.33
CA ALA A 109 -6.25 -22.73 4.80
C ALA A 109 -7.18 -23.93 5.04
N ASP A 110 -7.02 -25.00 4.25
CA ASP A 110 -7.73 -26.26 4.44
C ASP A 110 -7.13 -27.09 5.60
N ASP A 111 -5.79 -27.18 5.66
CA ASP A 111 -5.07 -27.96 6.68
C ASP A 111 -5.01 -27.28 8.07
N ARG A 112 -5.30 -25.98 8.15
CA ARG A 112 -5.29 -25.12 9.34
C ARG A 112 -3.97 -25.17 10.13
N LYS A 113 -2.82 -25.23 9.45
CA LYS A 113 -1.49 -25.36 10.09
C LYS A 113 -0.97 -24.03 10.63
N TYR A 114 -1.18 -22.95 9.90
CA TYR A 114 -0.80 -21.59 10.27
C TYR A 114 -1.81 -20.58 9.68
N ILE A 115 -1.77 -19.32 10.10
CA ILE A 115 -2.56 -18.25 9.49
C ILE A 115 -1.66 -17.48 8.52
N ALA A 116 -2.03 -17.47 7.24
CA ALA A 116 -1.36 -16.70 6.21
C ALA A 116 -1.94 -15.28 6.15
N VAL A 117 -1.09 -14.26 6.21
CA VAL A 117 -1.49 -12.86 6.04
C VAL A 117 -0.66 -12.25 4.92
N PHE A 118 -1.34 -11.92 3.83
CA PHE A 118 -0.76 -11.26 2.66
C PHE A 118 -0.96 -9.76 2.80
N VAL A 119 0.09 -8.96 2.58
CA VAL A 119 0.04 -7.50 2.71
C VAL A 119 0.48 -6.88 1.40
N SER A 120 -0.39 -6.05 0.81
CA SER A 120 -0.10 -5.33 -0.41
C SER A 120 -0.26 -3.82 -0.22
N SER A 121 0.60 -3.05 -0.89
CA SER A 121 0.61 -1.60 -0.85
C SER A 121 -0.27 -0.95 -1.92
N GLU A 122 -0.85 -1.75 -2.81
CA GLU A 122 -1.49 -1.27 -4.03
C GLU A 122 -2.73 -2.11 -4.31
N GLY A 123 -3.77 -1.49 -4.86
CA GLY A 123 -4.94 -2.21 -5.40
C GLY A 123 -4.61 -3.17 -6.56
N SER A 124 -3.32 -3.32 -6.90
CA SER A 124 -2.78 -4.29 -7.84
C SER A 124 -2.87 -5.73 -7.34
N VAL A 125 -3.41 -5.99 -6.14
CA VAL A 125 -3.79 -7.35 -5.72
C VAL A 125 -5.31 -7.46 -5.60
N PRO A 126 -5.96 -8.27 -6.46
CA PRO A 126 -5.38 -9.50 -7.04
C PRO A 126 -5.26 -9.46 -8.58
N PRO A 127 -4.09 -9.68 -9.22
CA PRO A 127 -4.09 -9.97 -10.64
C PRO A 127 -4.15 -11.49 -10.89
N LYS A 128 -5.05 -11.86 -11.81
CA LYS A 128 -5.11 -13.07 -12.66
C LYS A 128 -5.66 -14.38 -12.11
N ASN A 129 -5.54 -14.72 -10.83
CA ASN A 129 -6.07 -16.00 -10.31
C ASN A 129 -7.04 -15.84 -9.13
N ALA A 130 -8.31 -15.54 -9.42
CA ALA A 130 -9.40 -15.58 -8.43
C ALA A 130 -9.48 -16.92 -7.66
N VAL A 131 -8.95 -18.00 -8.24
CA VAL A 131 -8.90 -19.35 -7.64
C VAL A 131 -7.97 -19.44 -6.43
N ALA A 132 -6.87 -18.68 -6.42
CA ALA A 132 -5.93 -18.64 -5.30
C ALA A 132 -6.55 -17.99 -4.05
N TRP A 133 -7.40 -16.99 -4.28
CA TRP A 133 -8.05 -16.19 -3.24
C TRP A 133 -9.39 -16.76 -2.77
N SER A 134 -9.87 -17.86 -3.37
CA SER A 134 -11.14 -18.51 -2.97
C SER A 134 -11.19 -18.94 -1.50
N ARG A 135 -10.03 -19.13 -0.86
CA ARG A 135 -9.90 -19.47 0.57
C ARG A 135 -9.46 -18.30 1.44
N ALA A 136 -9.19 -17.14 0.84
CA ALA A 136 -8.92 -15.93 1.58
C ALA A 136 -10.22 -15.37 2.17
N ASP A 137 -10.11 -14.80 3.35
CA ASP A 137 -11.20 -14.11 4.01
C ASP A 137 -11.70 -12.94 3.17
N THR A 138 -13.02 -12.74 3.18
CA THR A 138 -13.67 -11.64 2.46
C THR A 138 -14.63 -10.90 3.41
N PRO A 139 -14.63 -9.56 3.40
CA PRO A 139 -13.91 -8.67 2.47
C PRO A 139 -12.41 -8.52 2.81
N VAL A 140 -11.65 -8.03 1.83
CA VAL A 140 -10.24 -7.64 2.02
C VAL A 140 -10.17 -6.55 3.09
N ILE A 141 -9.21 -6.64 4.00
CA ILE A 141 -9.03 -5.60 5.02
C ILE A 141 -8.28 -4.44 4.39
N GLU A 142 -8.99 -3.37 4.03
CA GLU A 142 -8.40 -2.15 3.51
C GLU A 142 -8.02 -1.18 4.65
N ILE A 143 -6.73 -0.87 4.77
CA ILE A 143 -6.20 0.12 5.71
C ILE A 143 -5.98 1.42 4.94
N GLY A 144 -6.94 2.33 5.08
CA GLY A 144 -6.91 3.66 4.48
C GLY A 144 -6.25 4.72 5.37
N ASP A 145 -6.53 5.97 5.03
CA ASP A 145 -6.10 7.15 5.79
C ASP A 145 -6.85 7.26 7.12
N LEU A 146 -6.20 7.93 8.08
CA LEU A 146 -6.84 8.33 9.33
C LEU A 146 -7.95 9.35 9.05
N SER A 147 -9.03 9.28 9.82
CA SER A 147 -10.03 10.35 9.83
C SER A 147 -9.42 11.68 10.27
N GLU A 148 -10.07 12.80 9.98
CA GLU A 148 -9.69 14.12 10.50
C GLU A 148 -9.53 14.07 12.02
N ARG A 149 -10.51 13.50 12.72
CA ARG A 149 -10.48 13.36 14.19
C ARG A 149 -9.24 12.60 14.68
N GLU A 150 -8.93 11.44 14.07
CA GLU A 150 -7.77 10.63 14.45
C GLU A 150 -6.45 11.34 14.12
N SER A 151 -6.40 12.04 12.99
CA SER A 151 -5.24 12.82 12.55
C SER A 151 -4.95 13.97 13.50
N MET A 152 -5.99 14.73 13.86
CA MET A 152 -5.90 15.83 14.83
C MET A 152 -5.52 15.31 16.22
N GLU A 153 -6.09 14.18 16.65
CA GLU A 153 -5.70 13.53 17.91
C GLU A 153 -4.23 13.12 17.91
N TYR A 154 -3.73 12.57 16.79
CA TYR A 154 -2.31 12.24 16.61
C TYR A 154 -1.41 13.48 16.68
N LEU A 155 -1.71 14.54 15.92
CA LEU A 155 -0.92 15.77 15.90
C LEU A 155 -0.90 16.48 17.28
N ASN A 156 -2.02 16.46 18.00
CA ASN A 156 -2.09 16.98 19.36
C ASN A 156 -1.22 16.15 20.33
N LYS A 157 -1.22 14.81 20.20
CA LYS A 157 -0.29 13.94 20.97
C LYS A 157 1.18 14.25 20.67
N CYS A 158 1.49 14.73 19.46
CA CYS A 158 2.82 15.24 19.09
C CYS A 158 3.14 16.62 19.68
N ARG A 159 2.23 17.26 20.42
CA ARG A 159 2.35 18.61 21.00
C ARG A 159 2.42 19.73 19.96
N ILE A 160 1.73 19.54 18.84
CA ILE A 160 1.54 20.59 17.83
C ILE A 160 0.26 21.35 18.22
N ASP A 161 0.30 22.68 18.16
CA ASP A 161 -0.87 23.49 18.47
C ASP A 161 -2.00 23.23 17.46
N GLU A 162 -3.24 23.44 17.89
CA GLU A 162 -4.42 23.09 17.09
C GLU A 162 -4.48 23.85 15.75
N THR A 163 -4.01 25.10 15.72
CA THR A 163 -4.07 25.93 14.51
C THR A 163 -3.05 25.46 13.46
N GLU A 164 -1.83 25.15 13.88
CA GLU A 164 -0.81 24.58 13.01
C GLU A 164 -1.18 23.14 12.62
N ALA A 165 -1.68 22.34 13.55
CA ALA A 165 -2.12 20.96 13.27
C ALA A 165 -3.18 20.92 12.18
N LYS A 166 -4.14 21.86 12.19
CA LYS A 166 -5.17 21.96 11.16
C LYS A 166 -4.57 22.28 9.79
N LYS A 167 -3.65 23.24 9.70
CA LYS A 167 -2.96 23.56 8.44
C LYS A 167 -2.16 22.37 7.90
N LEU A 168 -1.46 21.66 8.78
CA LEU A 168 -0.71 20.46 8.41
C LEU A 168 -1.65 19.37 7.89
N TYR A 169 -2.78 19.13 8.57
CA TYR A 169 -3.80 18.19 8.11
C TYR A 169 -4.41 18.59 6.75
N GLU A 170 -4.75 19.86 6.55
CA GLU A 170 -5.29 20.33 5.27
C GLU A 170 -4.32 20.12 4.10
N LEU A 171 -3.00 20.17 4.37
CA LEU A 171 -1.93 19.93 3.41
C LEU A 171 -1.74 18.43 3.08
N VAL A 172 -1.71 17.54 4.08
CA VAL A 172 -1.32 16.13 3.87
C VAL A 172 -2.43 15.10 4.10
N GLY A 173 -3.56 15.51 4.65
CA GLY A 173 -4.68 14.63 4.96
C GLY A 173 -4.35 13.62 6.08
N GLY A 174 -5.01 12.46 6.03
CA GLY A 174 -4.94 11.43 7.06
C GLY A 174 -3.80 10.42 6.89
N ARG A 175 -2.93 10.60 5.90
CA ARG A 175 -1.86 9.66 5.60
C ARG A 175 -0.82 9.65 6.72
N ILE A 176 -0.74 8.56 7.48
CA ILE A 176 0.10 8.54 8.69
C ILE A 176 1.59 8.80 8.41
N ILE A 177 2.16 8.32 7.30
CA ILE A 177 3.56 8.63 6.97
C ILE A 177 3.80 10.13 6.71
N ASP A 178 2.83 10.80 6.11
CA ASP A 178 2.91 12.23 5.81
C ASP A 178 2.65 13.05 7.08
N LEU A 179 1.66 12.66 7.90
CA LEU A 179 1.42 13.22 9.24
C LEU A 179 2.67 13.14 10.12
N VAL A 180 3.34 11.98 10.17
CA VAL A 180 4.62 11.80 10.87
C VAL A 180 5.69 12.73 10.29
N THR A 181 5.75 12.86 8.96
CA THR A 181 6.73 13.71 8.28
C THR A 181 6.55 15.18 8.63
N VAL A 182 5.33 15.71 8.53
CA VAL A 182 5.03 17.12 8.82
C VAL A 182 5.16 17.42 10.30
N ALA A 183 4.72 16.51 11.18
CA ALA A 183 4.88 16.66 12.62
C ALA A 183 6.34 16.76 13.04
N ASN A 184 7.18 15.85 12.54
CA ASN A 184 8.63 15.88 12.80
C ASN A 184 9.32 17.15 12.30
N LYS A 185 8.87 17.72 11.18
CA LYS A 185 9.44 18.98 10.65
C LYS A 185 8.99 20.18 11.48
N SER A 186 7.72 20.24 11.86
CA SER A 186 7.16 21.28 12.71
C SER A 186 7.85 21.29 14.09
N LEU A 187 8.04 20.11 14.71
CA LEU A 187 8.80 19.97 15.97
C LEU A 187 10.28 20.37 15.86
N LYS A 188 10.84 20.39 14.65
CA LYS A 188 12.20 20.91 14.39
C LYS A 188 12.22 22.42 14.15
N GLY A 189 11.10 23.12 14.35
CA GLY A 189 10.99 24.56 14.17
C GLY A 189 10.96 25.00 12.70
N LYS A 190 10.61 24.11 11.75
CA LYS A 190 10.42 24.51 10.35
C LYS A 190 9.11 25.26 10.21
N SER A 191 9.12 26.33 9.41
CA SER A 191 7.92 27.08 9.08
C SER A 191 6.94 26.22 8.26
N PHE A 192 5.66 26.53 8.34
CA PHE A 192 4.64 25.89 7.52
C PHE A 192 4.98 25.97 6.02
N GLU A 193 5.44 27.12 5.53
CA GLU A 193 5.79 27.32 4.12
C GLU A 193 6.97 26.43 3.68
N ASP A 194 8.00 26.28 4.53
CA ASP A 194 9.11 25.37 4.26
C ASP A 194 8.66 23.91 4.22
N ILE A 195 7.74 23.53 5.11
CA ILE A 195 7.16 22.20 5.17
C ILE A 195 6.35 21.93 3.90
N LYS A 196 5.44 22.85 3.56
CA LYS A 196 4.60 22.81 2.36
C LYS A 196 5.44 22.66 1.10
N LYS A 197 6.42 23.55 0.89
CA LYS A 197 7.33 23.48 -0.25
C LYS A 197 8.03 22.12 -0.34
N ASN A 198 8.49 21.57 0.79
CA ASN A 198 9.16 20.28 0.77
C ASN A 198 8.22 19.11 0.43
N ILE A 199 6.97 19.13 0.89
CA ILE A 199 5.97 18.11 0.56
C ILE A 199 5.62 18.20 -0.92
N LEU A 200 5.33 19.40 -1.43
CA LEU A 200 4.96 19.61 -2.83
C LEU A 200 6.09 19.24 -3.80
N MET A 201 7.36 19.50 -3.43
CA MET A 201 8.51 19.06 -4.22
C MET A 201 8.60 17.53 -4.34
N LYS A 202 8.27 16.78 -3.28
CA LYS A 202 8.20 15.30 -3.37
C LYS A 202 7.06 14.82 -4.24
N VAL A 203 5.94 15.53 -4.25
CA VAL A 203 4.81 15.23 -5.14
C VAL A 203 5.22 15.49 -6.59
N GLU A 204 5.87 16.61 -6.86
CA GLU A 204 6.42 16.95 -8.18
C GLU A 204 7.39 15.87 -8.70
N ASP A 205 8.29 15.37 -7.83
CA ASP A 205 9.18 14.25 -8.17
C ASP A 205 8.40 13.00 -8.59
N LYS A 206 7.30 12.67 -7.89
CA LYS A 206 6.41 11.54 -8.26
C LYS A 206 5.69 11.79 -9.59
N MET A 207 5.18 13.01 -9.80
CA MET A 207 4.52 13.40 -11.05
C MET A 207 5.49 13.31 -12.24
N SER A 208 6.73 13.70 -12.03
CA SER A 208 7.82 13.57 -13.01
C SER A 208 8.14 12.11 -13.31
N ALA A 209 8.29 11.27 -12.27
CA ALA A 209 8.51 9.84 -12.42
C ALA A 209 7.36 9.14 -13.15
N ALA A 210 6.12 9.58 -12.91
CA ALA A 210 4.91 9.15 -13.61
C ALA A 210 4.78 9.72 -15.03
N LYS A 211 5.71 10.58 -15.48
CA LYS A 211 5.68 11.27 -16.79
C LYS A 211 4.40 12.10 -17.01
N LEU A 212 3.86 12.67 -15.93
CA LEU A 212 2.62 13.47 -15.94
C LEU A 212 2.87 14.98 -16.00
N LEU A 213 4.12 15.43 -15.98
CA LEU A 213 4.47 16.86 -16.14
C LEU A 213 4.47 17.28 -17.61
N LYS A 214 4.38 18.58 -17.88
CA LYS A 214 4.41 19.13 -19.25
C LYS A 214 5.62 18.62 -20.03
N ASN A 215 5.42 18.30 -21.31
CA ASN A 215 6.40 17.70 -22.23
C ASN A 215 6.74 16.22 -22.00
N TYR A 216 6.13 15.56 -21.02
CA TYR A 216 6.27 14.11 -20.85
C TYR A 216 5.12 13.33 -21.53
N GLN A 217 5.37 12.04 -21.75
CA GLN A 217 4.51 11.16 -22.55
C GLN A 217 3.07 11.04 -22.03
N HIS A 218 2.84 11.12 -20.72
CA HIS A 218 1.52 10.90 -20.12
C HIS A 218 0.83 12.21 -19.71
N TYR A 219 1.36 13.39 -20.09
CA TYR A 219 0.80 14.68 -19.70
C TYR A 219 -0.67 14.84 -20.10
N GLU A 220 -1.01 14.64 -21.37
CA GLU A 220 -2.37 14.88 -21.88
C GLU A 220 -3.40 13.96 -21.21
N VAL A 221 -3.11 12.66 -21.13
CA VAL A 221 -4.00 11.69 -20.48
C VAL A 221 -4.05 11.91 -18.96
N GLY A 222 -2.92 12.26 -18.34
CA GLY A 222 -2.83 12.61 -16.93
C GLY A 222 -3.70 13.81 -16.60
N LYS A 223 -3.69 14.85 -17.45
CA LYS A 223 -4.53 16.03 -17.29
C LYS A 223 -6.03 15.68 -17.30
N ILE A 224 -6.46 14.82 -18.23
CA ILE A 224 -7.86 14.35 -18.29
C ILE A 224 -8.25 13.65 -16.98
N VAL A 225 -7.41 12.75 -16.48
CA VAL A 225 -7.66 12.04 -15.22
C VAL A 225 -7.70 13.01 -14.03
N ILE A 226 -6.75 13.93 -13.93
CA ILE A 226 -6.65 14.94 -12.87
C ILE A 226 -7.90 15.83 -12.87
N ASP A 227 -8.31 16.34 -14.03
CA ASP A 227 -9.49 17.20 -14.17
C ASP A 227 -10.77 16.47 -13.78
N ALA A 228 -10.87 15.18 -14.13
CA ALA A 228 -12.00 14.35 -13.76
C ALA A 228 -12.02 14.12 -12.22
N LEU A 229 -10.90 13.77 -11.61
CA LEU A 229 -10.78 13.57 -10.16
C LEU A 229 -10.98 14.86 -9.36
N LEU A 230 -10.55 16.02 -9.85
CA LEU A 230 -10.81 17.30 -9.20
C LEU A 230 -12.31 17.60 -9.10
N LYS A 231 -13.09 17.19 -10.11
CA LYS A 231 -14.55 17.36 -10.17
C LYS A 231 -15.32 16.34 -9.34
N SER A 232 -14.96 15.06 -9.45
CA SER A 232 -15.75 13.96 -8.87
C SER A 232 -15.17 13.39 -7.56
N LYS A 233 -13.94 13.74 -7.19
CA LYS A 233 -13.12 13.15 -6.11
C LYS A 233 -12.72 11.68 -6.30
N GLU A 234 -13.57 10.90 -6.95
CA GLU A 234 -13.34 9.49 -7.28
C GLU A 234 -13.83 9.17 -8.70
N LEU A 235 -13.20 8.18 -9.33
CA LEU A 235 -13.58 7.66 -10.64
C LEU A 235 -13.82 6.17 -10.55
N ARG A 236 -14.82 5.63 -11.28
CA ARG A 236 -14.88 4.18 -11.44
C ARG A 236 -13.65 3.69 -12.19
N ARG A 237 -13.16 2.50 -11.83
CA ARG A 237 -12.00 1.88 -12.51
C ARG A 237 -12.18 1.80 -14.02
N THR A 238 -13.36 1.43 -14.50
CA THR A 238 -13.66 1.33 -15.93
C THR A 238 -13.54 2.68 -16.63
N THR A 239 -14.07 3.75 -16.02
CA THR A 239 -13.96 5.11 -16.54
C THR A 239 -12.52 5.60 -16.55
N TYR A 240 -11.73 5.25 -15.54
CA TYR A 240 -10.29 5.53 -15.53
C TYR A 240 -9.57 4.81 -16.68
N GLU A 241 -9.81 3.51 -16.85
CA GLU A 241 -9.18 2.70 -17.91
C GLU A 241 -9.57 3.17 -19.32
N GLU A 242 -10.80 3.68 -19.52
CA GLU A 242 -11.29 4.24 -20.78
C GLU A 242 -10.50 5.48 -21.27
N PHE A 243 -9.76 6.17 -20.39
CA PHE A 243 -8.90 7.27 -20.79
C PHE A 243 -7.62 6.82 -21.51
N PHE A 244 -7.30 5.53 -21.48
CA PHE A 244 -6.06 4.99 -22.01
C PHE A 244 -6.33 4.07 -23.20
N ASP A 245 -5.54 4.24 -24.27
CA ASP A 245 -5.59 3.33 -25.43
C ASP A 245 -5.12 1.90 -25.08
N LYS A 246 -4.28 1.78 -24.04
CA LYS A 246 -3.64 0.53 -23.62
C LYS A 246 -3.77 0.34 -22.10
N PRO A 247 -4.35 -0.78 -21.64
CA PRO A 247 -4.48 -1.08 -20.21
C PRO A 247 -3.16 -1.09 -19.45
N GLU A 248 -2.04 -1.40 -20.11
CA GLU A 248 -0.71 -1.42 -19.50
C GLU A 248 -0.27 -0.03 -19.04
N VAL A 249 -0.63 1.02 -19.78
CA VAL A 249 -0.29 2.41 -19.43
C VAL A 249 -1.10 2.88 -18.23
N ALA A 250 -2.37 2.50 -18.16
CA ALA A 250 -3.21 2.78 -16.99
C ALA A 250 -2.60 2.17 -15.71
N ASN A 251 -2.10 0.94 -15.80
CA ASN A 251 -1.42 0.29 -14.67
C ASN A 251 -0.06 0.96 -14.34
N GLU A 252 0.75 1.31 -15.34
CA GLU A 252 2.03 2.03 -15.14
C GLU A 252 1.84 3.31 -14.32
N ILE A 253 0.78 4.07 -14.59
CA ILE A 253 0.52 5.34 -13.90
C ILE A 253 -0.01 5.10 -12.47
N LEU A 254 -0.80 4.06 -12.24
CA LEU A 254 -1.21 3.67 -10.87
C LEU A 254 0.01 3.25 -10.03
N GLU A 255 0.93 2.48 -10.61
CA GLU A 255 2.19 2.06 -9.97
C GLU A 255 3.10 3.25 -9.61
N ALA A 256 2.98 4.37 -10.33
CA ALA A 256 3.74 5.58 -10.04
C ALA A 256 3.28 6.32 -8.77
N ASN A 257 2.26 5.83 -8.06
CA ASN A 257 1.81 6.33 -6.75
C ASN A 257 1.37 7.82 -6.76
N VAL A 258 0.82 8.27 -7.88
CA VAL A 258 0.13 9.57 -8.02
C VAL A 258 -1.37 9.39 -7.82
N PHE A 259 -1.93 8.31 -8.37
CA PHE A 259 -3.29 7.87 -8.13
C PHE A 259 -3.31 6.60 -7.30
N SER A 260 -4.47 6.27 -6.76
CA SER A 260 -4.69 5.06 -6.00
C SER A 260 -5.94 4.35 -6.50
N TYR A 261 -5.89 3.03 -6.57
CA TYR A 261 -7.04 2.18 -6.86
C TYR A 261 -7.50 1.48 -5.57
N HIS A 262 -8.79 1.60 -5.26
CA HIS A 262 -9.46 1.01 -4.10
C HIS A 262 -10.30 -0.19 -4.53
N PRO A 263 -9.83 -1.43 -4.32
CA PRO A 263 -10.51 -2.63 -4.84
C PRO A 263 -11.89 -2.87 -4.26
N GLU A 264 -12.11 -2.54 -2.98
CA GLU A 264 -13.41 -2.76 -2.33
C GLU A 264 -14.53 -1.92 -2.98
N LYS A 265 -14.20 -0.68 -3.33
CA LYS A 265 -15.14 0.27 -3.96
C LYS A 265 -15.08 0.25 -5.49
N ASN A 266 -14.04 -0.38 -6.05
CA ASN A 266 -13.72 -0.36 -7.47
C ASN A 266 -13.59 1.07 -8.05
N VAL A 267 -12.92 1.95 -7.30
CA VAL A 267 -12.70 3.35 -7.68
C VAL A 267 -11.22 3.75 -7.67
N VAL A 268 -10.89 4.78 -8.43
CA VAL A 268 -9.59 5.44 -8.48
C VAL A 268 -9.70 6.85 -7.87
N THR A 269 -8.72 7.24 -7.07
CA THR A 269 -8.62 8.54 -6.39
C THR A 269 -7.21 9.12 -6.54
N PHE A 270 -6.98 10.34 -6.04
CA PHE A 270 -5.61 10.80 -5.79
C PHE A 270 -4.98 9.98 -4.67
N GLN A 271 -3.69 9.63 -4.82
CA GLN A 271 -2.97 8.83 -3.82
C GLN A 271 -2.85 9.53 -2.47
N SER A 272 -2.88 10.86 -2.43
CA SER A 272 -2.88 11.58 -1.15
C SER A 272 -3.45 12.97 -1.32
N ARG A 273 -3.85 13.56 -0.19
CA ARG A 273 -4.25 14.96 -0.14
C ARG A 273 -3.15 15.90 -0.63
N ALA A 274 -1.88 15.57 -0.39
CA ALA A 274 -0.74 16.34 -0.89
C ALA A 274 -0.68 16.38 -2.43
N VAL A 275 -1.03 15.27 -3.10
CA VAL A 275 -1.16 15.23 -4.57
C VAL A 275 -2.28 16.15 -5.02
N GLU A 276 -3.44 16.07 -4.37
CA GLU A 276 -4.59 16.92 -4.70
C GLU A 276 -4.27 18.42 -4.52
N VAL A 277 -3.61 18.80 -3.42
CA VAL A 277 -3.18 20.19 -3.17
C VAL A 277 -2.20 20.66 -4.23
N TYR A 278 -1.22 19.83 -4.60
CA TYR A 278 -0.25 20.16 -5.65
C TYR A 278 -0.93 20.48 -6.98
N VAL A 279 -1.84 19.61 -7.44
CA VAL A 279 -2.52 19.83 -8.72
C VAL A 279 -3.48 21.02 -8.67
N GLN A 280 -4.13 21.27 -7.53
CA GLN A 280 -4.98 22.47 -7.36
C GLN A 280 -4.16 23.75 -7.50
N GLU A 281 -2.99 23.83 -6.87
CA GLU A 281 -2.11 24.99 -6.97
C GLU A 281 -1.51 25.14 -8.37
N TYR A 282 -1.18 24.03 -9.04
CA TYR A 282 -0.65 24.07 -10.40
C TYR A 282 -1.70 24.48 -11.43
N SER A 283 -2.93 23.96 -11.33
CA SER A 283 -4.06 24.36 -12.19
C SER A 283 -4.44 25.84 -12.01
N ILE A 284 -4.30 26.39 -10.79
CA ILE A 284 -4.49 27.82 -10.53
C ILE A 284 -3.36 28.64 -11.19
N ASN A 285 -2.12 28.14 -11.16
CA ASN A 285 -0.95 28.84 -11.72
C ASN A 285 -0.83 28.72 -13.26
N GLU A 286 -1.43 27.72 -13.91
CA GLU A 286 -1.56 27.73 -15.39
C GLU A 286 -2.48 28.87 -15.87
N GLY A 287 -3.33 29.43 -15.00
CA GLY A 287 -4.15 30.61 -15.28
C GLY A 287 -3.42 31.96 -15.12
N SER A 288 -2.21 31.99 -14.56
CA SER A 288 -1.45 33.23 -14.27
C SER A 288 -0.21 33.43 -15.15
N LEU A 289 0.03 32.54 -16.12
CA LEU A 289 1.13 32.60 -17.09
C LEU A 289 0.66 32.92 -18.52
N LEU A 290 -0.55 33.47 -18.68
CA LEU A 290 -1.10 33.98 -19.94
C LEU A 290 -1.28 35.51 -19.95
N GLU A 291 -0.45 36.25 -19.22
CA GLU A 291 -0.23 37.70 -19.43
C GLU A 291 1.23 38.01 -19.73
#